data_AF-A0A538IJI4-F1
#
_entry.id   AF-A0A538IJI4-F1
#
_cell.length_a   1.000
_cell.length_b   1.000
_cell.length_c   1.000
_cell.angle_alpha   90.00
_cell.angle_beta   90.00
_cell.angle_gamma   90.00
#
_symmetry.space_group_name_H-M   'P 1'
#
loop_
_entity.id
_entity.type
_entity.pdbx_description
1 polymer ?
#
loop_
_entity_poly.entity_id
_entity_poly.type
_entity_poly.pdbx_seq_one_letter_code
_entity_poly.pdbx_strand_id
1 'polypeptide(L)' 'PEVQRHVFDRFYRGERDAHGFGLGLAIVRESVRTLGARIELDSSPGEGTVFRILLAPARVREEVPAA' A
#
# COMPACT_ATOMS: atom_id res chain seq x y z
N PRO A 1 13.69 6.14 -8.85
CA PRO A 1 13.90 4.70 -8.56
C PRO A 1 14.27 4.39 -7.10
N GLU A 2 15.30 5.04 -6.53
CA GLU A 2 15.72 4.79 -5.14
C GLU A 2 14.69 5.28 -4.11
N VAL A 3 14.19 6.51 -4.28
CA VAL A 3 13.09 7.07 -3.46
C VAL A 3 11.90 6.11 -3.40
N GLN A 4 11.48 5.54 -4.53
CA GLN A 4 10.35 4.60 -4.63
C GLN A 4 10.56 3.32 -3.81
N ARG A 5 11.81 2.91 -3.55
CA ARG A 5 12.10 1.78 -2.65
C ARG A 5 11.98 2.20 -1.19
N HIS A 6 12.39 3.43 -0.88
CA HIS A 6 12.42 3.97 0.48
C HIS A 6 11.10 4.56 0.97
N VAL A 7 10.14 4.88 0.09
CA VAL A 7 8.85 5.47 0.51
C VAL A 7 8.06 4.59 1.50
N PHE A 8 8.36 3.29 1.56
CA PHE A 8 7.74 2.35 2.49
C PHE A 8 8.56 2.11 3.77
N ASP A 9 9.71 2.77 3.91
CA ASP A 9 10.55 2.68 5.10
C ASP A 9 9.98 3.58 6.20
N ARG A 10 10.05 3.11 7.44
CA ARG A 10 9.56 3.88 8.58
C ARG A 10 10.38 5.16 8.72
N PHE A 11 9.70 6.25 9.03
CA PHE A 11 10.28 7.58 9.21
C PHE A 11 10.86 8.21 7.94
N TYR A 12 10.73 7.55 6.78
CA TYR A 12 11.10 8.17 5.50
C TYR A 12 10.15 9.31 5.18
N ARG A 13 10.73 10.46 4.77
CA ARG A 13 10.00 11.67 4.39
C ARG A 13 10.58 12.22 3.09
N GLY A 14 9.73 12.45 2.09
CA GLY A 14 10.15 13.00 0.80
C GLY A 14 10.57 14.47 0.87
N GLU A 15 9.98 15.23 1.80
CA GLU A 15 10.37 16.60 2.14
C GLU A 15 10.59 16.70 3.65
N ARG A 16 11.59 17.46 4.08
CA ARG A 16 11.92 17.58 5.51
C ARG A 16 10.81 18.26 6.33
N ASP A 17 10.05 19.14 5.68
CA ASP A 17 9.02 19.98 6.29
C ASP A 17 7.60 19.42 6.09
N ALA A 18 7.47 18.28 5.42
CA ALA A 18 6.17 17.62 5.28
C ALA A 18 5.61 17.24 6.66
N HIS A 19 4.35 17.59 6.90
CA HIS A 19 3.63 17.21 8.11
C HIS A 19 3.50 15.68 8.22
N GLY A 20 3.81 15.14 9.41
CA GLY A 20 3.68 13.72 9.74
C GLY A 20 5.02 13.01 10.00
N PHE A 21 4.93 11.83 10.60
CA PHE A 21 6.10 11.06 11.07
C PHE A 21 6.70 10.11 10.03
N GLY A 22 6.22 10.11 8.78
CA GLY A 22 6.69 9.17 7.75
C GLY A 22 6.34 7.71 8.05
N LEU A 23 5.20 7.46 8.70
CA LEU A 23 4.76 6.11 9.10
C LEU A 23 3.65 5.54 8.22
N GLY A 24 2.88 6.37 7.53
CA GLY A 24 1.67 5.95 6.81
C GLY A 24 1.92 4.81 5.81
N LEU A 25 2.85 4.97 4.88
CA LEU A 25 3.14 3.97 3.86
C LEU A 25 3.77 2.69 4.43
N ALA A 26 4.57 2.80 5.51
CA ALA A 26 5.09 1.64 6.22
C ALA A 26 3.96 0.81 6.85
N ILE A 27 2.96 1.47 7.45
CA ILE A 27 1.76 0.82 7.98
C ILE A 27 0.97 0.16 6.85
N VAL A 28 0.74 0.86 5.74
CA VAL A 28 0.03 0.29 4.58
C VAL A 28 0.73 -0.97 4.07
N ARG A 29 2.06 -0.96 3.91
CA ARG A 29 2.84 -2.12 3.46
C ARG A 29 2.65 -3.32 4.41
N GLU A 30 2.65 -3.07 5.71
CA GLU A 30 2.46 -4.12 6.71
C GLU A 30 1.03 -4.69 6.71
N SER A 31 0.02 -3.82 6.63
CA SER A 31 -1.39 -4.23 6.55
C SER A 31 -1.65 -5.05 5.29
N VAL A 32 -1.14 -4.61 4.14
CA VAL A 32 -1.27 -5.33 2.87
C VAL A 32 -0.61 -6.71 2.96
N ARG A 33 0.60 -6.80 3.53
CA ARG A 33 1.28 -8.09 3.76
C ARG A 33 0.49 -9.01 4.70
N THR A 34 -0.05 -8.46 5.79
CA THR A 34 -0.89 -9.21 6.75
C THR A 34 -2.14 -9.79 6.08
N LEU A 35 -2.72 -9.07 5.12
CA LEU A 35 -3.86 -9.53 4.31
C LEU A 35 -3.47 -10.55 3.22
N GLY A 36 -2.20 -10.92 3.10
CA GLY A 36 -1.71 -11.76 1.99
C GLY A 36 -1.82 -11.08 0.62
N ALA A 37 -1.93 -9.76 0.60
CA ALA A 37 -2.09 -8.94 -0.58
C ALA A 37 -0.76 -8.35 -1.05
N ARG A 38 -0.77 -7.71 -2.22
CA ARG A 38 0.39 -7.02 -2.80
C ARG A 38 0.10 -5.53 -2.96
N ILE A 39 1.11 -4.69 -2.74
CA ILE A 39 1.08 -3.28 -3.10
C ILE A 39 2.06 -3.01 -4.24
N GLU A 40 1.62 -2.22 -5.21
CA GLU A 40 2.40 -1.75 -6.36
C GLU A 40 2.42 -0.23 -6.40
N LEU A 41 3.52 0.32 -6.89
CA LEU A 41 3.76 1.76 -7.04
C LEU A 41 4.15 2.03 -8.50
N ASP A 42 3.40 2.93 -9.14
CA ASP A 42 3.71 3.50 -10.44
C ASP A 42 3.80 5.02 -10.28
N SER A 43 4.94 5.60 -10.65
CA SER A 43 5.23 7.02 -10.39
C SER A 43 6.31 7.50 -11.35
N SER A 44 6.00 8.60 -12.05
CA SER A 44 6.92 9.29 -12.94
C SER A 44 6.85 10.80 -12.67
N PRO A 45 7.98 11.52 -12.63
CA PRO A 45 7.97 12.97 -12.43
C PRO A 45 7.09 13.68 -13.47
N GLY A 46 6.23 14.59 -13.03
CA GLY A 46 5.31 15.32 -13.91
C GLY A 46 4.00 14.59 -14.26
N GLU A 47 3.94 13.26 -14.10
CA GLU A 47 2.78 12.42 -14.45
C GLU A 47 1.92 12.04 -13.23
N GLY A 48 2.38 12.38 -12.02
CA GLY A 48 1.73 12.01 -10.77
C GLY A 48 2.19 10.65 -10.23
N THR A 49 1.38 10.05 -9.37
CA THR A 49 1.74 8.82 -8.64
C THR A 49 0.51 7.99 -8.33
N VAL A 50 0.61 6.69 -8.55
CA VAL A 50 -0.45 5.70 -8.37
C VAL A 50 0.05 4.57 -7.47
N PHE A 51 -0.68 4.32 -6.38
CA PHE A 51 -0.52 3.13 -5.55
C PHE A 51 -1.68 2.17 -5.79
N ARG A 52 -1.39 0.88 -6.00
CA ARG A 52 -2.41 -0.16 -6.24
C ARG A 52 -2.28 -1.28 -5.21
N ILE A 53 -3.39 -1.68 -4.61
CA ILE A 53 -3.46 -2.85 -3.72
C ILE A 53 -4.14 -3.98 -4.49
N LEU A 54 -3.45 -5.10 -4.65
CA LEU A 54 -3.93 -6.30 -5.31
C LEU A 54 -4.31 -7.32 -4.24
N LEU A 55 -5.61 -7.58 -4.13
CA LEU A 55 -6.18 -8.58 -3.23
C LEU A 55 -6.40 -9.89 -3.99
N ALA A 56 -6.34 -11.01 -3.29
CA ALA A 56 -6.80 -12.28 -3.84
C ALA A 56 -8.32 -12.21 -4.11
N PRO A 57 -8.84 -12.95 -5.11
CA PRO A 57 -10.29 -13.04 -5.33
C PRO A 57 -11.01 -13.45 -4.05
N ALA A 58 -12.12 -12.78 -3.75
CA ALA A 58 -12.97 -13.17 -2.63
C ALA A 58 -13.49 -14.60 -2.86
N ARG A 59 -13.43 -15.43 -1.82
CA ARG A 59 -14.22 -16.67 -1.82
C ARG A 59 -15.67 -16.27 -1.56
N VAL A 60 -16.53 -16.50 -2.55
CA VAL A 60 -17.97 -16.41 -2.34
C VAL A 60 -18.32 -17.47 -1.30
N ARG A 61 -18.85 -17.06 -0.15
CA ARG A 61 -19.46 -18.01 0.78
C ARG A 61 -20.73 -18.51 0.10
N GLU A 62 -20.81 -19.80 -0.15
CA GLU A 62 -22.09 -20.41 -0.53
C GLU A 62 -23.06 -20.15 0.63
N GLU A 63 -24.18 -19.49 0.34
CA GLU A 63 -25.28 -19.38 1.30
C GLU A 63 -25.76 -20.79 1.61
N VAL A 64 -25.66 -21.20 2.87
CA VAL A 64 -26.31 -22.42 3.34
C VAL A 64 -27.81 -22.17 3.22
N PRO A 65 -28.57 -22.94 2.41
CA PRO A 65 -30.01 -22.77 2.33
C PRO A 65 -30.59 -22.91 3.73
N ALA A 66 -31.42 -21.94 4.14
CA ALA A 66 -32.20 -22.06 5.36
C ALA A 66 -33.11 -23.30 5.21
N ALA A 67 -32.88 -24.29 6.08
CA ALA A 67 -33.68 -25.52 6.16
C ALA A 67 -35.05 -25.23 6.80
#